data_AF-A0A928H5C5-F1
#
_entry.id   AF-A0A928H5C5-F1
#
_cell.length_a   1.000
_cell.length_b   1.000
_cell.length_c   1.000
_cell.angle_alpha   90.00
_cell.angle_beta   90.00
_cell.angle_gamma   90.00
#
_symmetry.space_group_name_H-M   'P 1'
#
loop_
_entity.id
_entity.type
_entity.pdbx_description
1 polymer ?
#
loop_
_entity_poly.entity_id
_entity_poly.type
_entity_poly.pdbx_seq_one_letter_code
_entity_poly.pdbx_strand_id
1 'polypeptide(L)'
;MKKMLAILFACAVVTGAWAGDCYWIWGAEKVADGISRSYFRLNVELDDDAIAGELYTIADDAMELYINGSPAIKQVFFDQADKRIKIRKYEFKKELKKGKNTLAVIVINKGGPGGVIMKGSIRLANGKTIDLASNEQWKSLSAPTLNANWKKIAYNDSSWKSAFKLGDASLKPWSGMSDAVNFFGLPGGNK
;
A
#
# COMPACT_ATOMS: atom_id res chain seq x y z
N MET A 1 44.63 -1.02 -18.94
CA MET A 1 43.29 -1.52 -19.34
C MET A 1 42.53 -1.95 -18.07
N LYS A 2 41.69 -1.07 -17.50
CA LYS A 2 40.86 -1.42 -16.34
C LYS A 2 39.56 -2.03 -16.84
N LYS A 3 39.32 -3.31 -16.54
CA LYS A 3 38.05 -3.99 -16.82
C LYS A 3 36.96 -3.34 -15.97
N MET A 4 36.00 -2.68 -16.62
CA MET A 4 34.82 -2.14 -15.98
C MET A 4 33.87 -3.31 -15.72
N LEU A 5 33.69 -3.67 -14.45
CA LEU A 5 32.75 -4.69 -14.03
C LEU A 5 31.35 -4.05 -14.03
N ALA A 6 30.56 -4.34 -15.07
CA ALA A 6 29.15 -4.00 -15.10
C ALA A 6 28.43 -4.91 -14.10
N ILE A 7 28.14 -4.40 -12.91
CA ILE A 7 27.24 -5.06 -11.96
C ILE A 7 25.84 -4.86 -12.52
N LEU A 8 25.33 -5.87 -13.24
CA LEU A 8 23.89 -5.97 -13.50
C LEU A 8 23.21 -6.16 -12.15
N PHE A 9 22.64 -5.09 -11.60
CA PHE A 9 21.58 -5.23 -10.62
C PHE A 9 20.39 -5.83 -11.36
N ALA A 10 20.19 -7.14 -11.20
CA ALA A 10 18.88 -7.74 -11.41
C ALA A 10 17.94 -7.10 -10.38
N CYS A 11 17.37 -5.95 -10.73
CA CYS A 11 16.11 -5.52 -10.15
C CYS A 11 15.16 -6.66 -10.50
N ALA A 12 14.72 -7.44 -9.52
CA ALA A 12 13.67 -8.43 -9.74
C ALA A 12 12.47 -7.65 -10.28
N VAL A 13 12.30 -7.67 -11.60
CA VAL A 13 11.10 -7.17 -12.26
C VAL A 13 10.06 -8.21 -11.91
N VAL A 14 9.32 -7.97 -10.83
CA VAL A 14 8.17 -8.78 -10.48
C VAL A 14 7.13 -8.52 -11.58
N THR A 15 7.11 -9.41 -12.56
CA THR A 15 6.09 -9.43 -13.61
C THR A 15 4.80 -9.96 -12.99
N GLY A 16 3.75 -9.13 -12.97
CA GLY A 16 2.40 -9.53 -12.59
C GLY A 16 1.98 -9.05 -11.19
N ALA A 17 0.76 -8.52 -11.12
CA ALA A 17 0.04 -8.53 -9.85
C ALA A 17 -0.12 -9.96 -9.39
N TRP A 18 0.25 -10.21 -8.15
CA TRP A 18 -0.08 -11.46 -7.49
C TRP A 18 -1.44 -11.24 -6.85
N ALA A 19 -2.43 -12.02 -7.26
CA ALA A 19 -3.63 -12.26 -6.48
C ALA A 19 -3.16 -12.83 -5.13
N GLY A 20 -3.02 -11.94 -4.15
CA GLY A 20 -2.54 -12.26 -2.82
C GLY A 20 -3.53 -11.78 -1.80
N ASP A 21 -3.55 -12.47 -0.68
CA ASP A 21 -4.35 -12.12 0.48
C ASP A 21 -4.08 -10.68 0.93
N CYS A 22 -5.14 -10.02 1.40
CA CYS A 22 -5.11 -8.64 1.87
C CYS A 22 -4.97 -8.62 3.40
N TYR A 23 -3.95 -7.94 3.89
CA TYR A 23 -3.61 -7.88 5.30
C TYR A 23 -3.51 -6.44 5.80
N TRP A 24 -3.78 -6.24 7.08
CA TRP A 24 -3.27 -5.09 7.81
C TRP A 24 -1.74 -5.16 7.83
N ILE A 25 -1.10 -4.07 7.41
CA ILE A 25 0.36 -3.95 7.39
C ILE A 25 0.86 -2.77 8.22
N TRP A 26 2.05 -2.92 8.79
CA TRP A 26 2.78 -1.85 9.47
C TRP A 26 4.28 -1.80 9.09
N GLY A 27 4.99 -0.78 9.57
CA GLY A 27 6.43 -0.61 9.33
C GLY A 27 7.34 -1.48 10.22
N ALA A 28 6.76 -2.08 11.27
CA ALA A 28 7.45 -2.94 12.22
C ALA A 28 6.45 -3.92 12.83
N GLU A 29 6.95 -5.00 13.44
CA GLU A 29 6.15 -5.99 14.16
C GLU A 29 5.32 -5.36 15.28
N LYS A 30 5.93 -4.42 16.01
CA LYS A 30 5.27 -3.68 17.07
C LYS A 30 5.10 -2.23 16.66
N VAL A 31 3.88 -1.74 16.79
CA VAL A 31 3.56 -0.31 16.67
C VAL A 31 4.11 0.41 17.90
N ALA A 32 4.88 1.48 17.68
CA ALA A 32 5.51 2.21 18.77
C ALA A 32 4.45 2.90 19.66
N ASP A 33 4.76 3.01 20.95
CA ASP A 33 3.92 3.77 21.89
C ASP A 33 3.93 5.26 21.52
N GLY A 34 2.78 5.92 21.62
CA GLY A 34 2.61 7.33 21.25
C GLY A 34 2.52 7.58 19.74
N ILE A 35 2.76 8.83 19.33
CA ILE A 35 2.61 9.23 17.92
C ILE A 35 3.74 8.64 17.08
N SER A 36 3.38 7.86 16.07
CA SER A 36 4.32 7.23 15.15
C SER A 36 3.89 7.35 13.69
N ARG A 37 4.84 7.16 12.78
CA ARG A 37 4.58 7.19 11.33
C ARG A 37 5.22 6.00 10.66
N SER A 38 4.52 5.46 9.67
CA SER A 38 5.03 4.46 8.76
C SER A 38 4.80 4.89 7.32
N TYR A 39 5.85 4.80 6.52
CA TYR A 39 5.84 5.08 5.09
C TYR A 39 5.83 3.75 4.35
N PHE A 40 5.02 3.65 3.31
CA PHE A 40 4.90 2.45 2.49
C PHE A 40 5.04 2.77 1.02
N ARG A 41 5.68 1.88 0.26
CA ARG A 41 5.84 1.98 -1.18
C ARG A 41 5.56 0.64 -1.84
N LEU A 42 4.75 0.68 -2.90
CA LEU A 42 4.58 -0.43 -3.84
C LEU A 42 4.91 0.09 -5.23
N ASN A 43 5.86 -0.58 -5.90
CA ASN A 43 6.14 -0.33 -7.30
C ASN A 43 5.40 -1.38 -8.13
N VAL A 44 4.69 -0.94 -9.17
CA VAL A 44 3.98 -1.81 -10.11
C VAL A 44 4.46 -1.53 -11.53
N GLU A 45 4.68 -2.58 -12.31
CA GLU A 45 5.05 -2.49 -13.72
C GLU A 45 3.83 -2.79 -14.58
N LEU A 46 3.41 -1.82 -15.40
CA LEU A 46 2.28 -1.98 -16.32
C LEU A 46 2.84 -2.28 -17.72
N ASP A 47 2.50 -3.44 -18.30
CA ASP A 47 2.96 -3.83 -19.64
C ASP A 47 2.20 -3.14 -20.77
N ASP A 48 1.13 -2.42 -20.42
CA ASP A 48 0.33 -1.61 -21.33
C ASP A 48 -0.33 -0.42 -20.60
N ASP A 49 -1.08 0.40 -21.32
CA ASP A 49 -1.76 1.56 -20.76
C ASP A 49 -2.88 1.16 -19.79
N ALA A 50 -2.94 1.83 -18.64
CA ALA A 50 -4.04 1.69 -17.70
C ALA A 50 -5.30 2.39 -18.23
N ILE A 51 -6.41 1.65 -18.31
CA ILE A 51 -7.68 2.17 -18.82
C ILE A 51 -8.73 2.35 -17.72
N ALA A 52 -8.58 1.65 -16.60
CA ALA A 52 -9.41 1.82 -15.41
C ALA A 52 -8.67 1.29 -14.19
N GLY A 53 -9.11 1.68 -13.01
CA GLY A 53 -8.71 1.02 -11.78
C GLY A 53 -9.19 1.76 -10.55
N GLU A 54 -9.15 1.04 -9.44
CA GLU A 54 -9.61 1.53 -8.16
C GLU A 54 -8.77 0.94 -7.03
N LEU A 55 -8.63 1.72 -5.95
CA LEU A 55 -7.99 1.33 -4.72
C LEU A 55 -8.93 1.67 -3.56
N TYR A 56 -9.12 0.70 -2.68
CA TYR A 56 -9.88 0.83 -1.46
C TYR A 56 -8.95 0.72 -0.27
N THR A 57 -9.17 1.54 0.75
CA THR A 57 -8.29 1.56 1.91
C THR A 57 -8.99 1.97 3.20
N ILE A 58 -8.47 1.44 4.31
CA ILE A 58 -8.66 1.93 5.67
C ILE A 58 -7.27 2.09 6.27
N ALA A 59 -7.05 3.15 7.04
CA ALA A 59 -5.84 3.34 7.82
C ALA A 59 -6.17 3.87 9.22
N ASP A 60 -5.40 3.41 10.18
CA ASP A 60 -5.50 3.72 11.60
C ASP A 60 -4.18 4.37 12.07
N ASP A 61 -4.11 5.66 12.41
CA ASP A 61 -5.23 6.60 12.61
C ASP A 61 -5.50 7.55 11.43
N ALA A 62 -4.52 7.78 10.56
CA ALA A 62 -4.66 8.73 9.47
C ALA A 62 -3.74 8.35 8.31
N MET A 63 -4.13 8.69 7.08
CA MET A 63 -3.27 8.42 5.93
C MET A 63 -3.37 9.44 4.81
N GLU A 64 -2.32 9.47 3.99
CA GLU A 64 -2.29 10.12 2.69
C GLU A 64 -1.81 9.13 1.62
N LEU A 65 -2.40 9.21 0.43
CA LEU A 65 -2.04 8.41 -0.74
C LEU A 65 -1.44 9.30 -1.83
N TYR A 66 -0.38 8.81 -2.46
CA TYR A 66 0.27 9.43 -3.60
C TYR A 66 0.45 8.42 -4.72
N ILE A 67 0.17 8.82 -5.96
CA ILE A 67 0.43 8.03 -7.17
C ILE A 67 1.49 8.77 -7.97
N ASN A 68 2.64 8.13 -8.18
CA ASN A 68 3.75 8.69 -8.95
C ASN A 68 4.25 10.07 -8.43
N GLY A 69 4.02 10.36 -7.15
CA GLY A 69 4.33 11.63 -6.50
C GLY A 69 3.18 12.64 -6.48
N SER A 70 2.12 12.42 -7.25
CA SER A 70 0.92 13.27 -7.25
C SER A 70 0.00 12.90 -6.08
N PRO A 71 -0.56 13.88 -5.35
CA PRO A 71 -1.48 13.62 -4.26
C PRO A 71 -2.81 13.04 -4.78
N ALA A 72 -3.21 11.90 -4.23
CA ALA A 72 -4.41 11.16 -4.63
C ALA A 72 -5.50 11.21 -3.55
N ILE A 73 -5.16 10.79 -2.33
CA ILE A 73 -5.99 10.98 -1.12
C ILE A 73 -5.25 11.94 -0.22
N LYS A 74 -5.82 13.14 -0.02
CA LYS A 74 -5.37 14.07 1.03
C LYS A 74 -5.73 13.50 2.40
N GLN A 75 -5.04 13.94 3.45
CA GLN A 75 -5.15 13.37 4.79
C GLN A 75 -6.59 13.03 5.19
N VAL A 76 -6.86 11.74 5.36
CA VAL A 76 -8.11 11.18 5.88
C VAL A 76 -7.83 10.52 7.22
N PHE A 77 -8.83 10.53 8.09
CA PHE A 77 -8.75 9.95 9.43
C PHE A 77 -9.54 8.65 9.52
N PHE A 78 -9.09 7.80 10.43
CA PHE A 78 -9.79 6.63 10.92
C PHE A 78 -11.10 7.09 11.57
N ASP A 79 -12.21 6.67 10.97
CA ASP A 79 -13.54 7.15 11.29
C ASP A 79 -14.41 5.95 11.59
N GLN A 80 -14.56 5.65 12.89
CA GLN A 80 -15.22 4.46 13.41
C GLN A 80 -16.60 4.79 14.04
N ALA A 81 -17.29 5.81 13.53
CA ALA A 81 -18.62 6.17 14.04
C ALA A 81 -19.55 4.94 14.06
N ASP A 82 -20.13 4.64 15.22
CA ASP A 82 -21.07 3.52 15.44
C ASP A 82 -20.55 2.14 14.99
N LYS A 83 -19.24 1.87 15.14
CA LYS A 83 -18.57 0.63 14.66
C LYS A 83 -18.60 0.43 13.15
N ARG A 84 -19.13 1.39 12.38
CA ARG A 84 -19.00 1.43 10.94
C ARG A 84 -17.69 2.11 10.60
N ILE A 85 -17.00 1.59 9.60
CA ILE A 85 -15.73 2.14 9.14
C ILE A 85 -15.89 2.62 7.71
N LYS A 86 -15.53 3.88 7.47
CA LYS A 86 -15.61 4.44 6.14
C LYS A 86 -14.43 3.96 5.28
N ILE A 87 -14.69 2.97 4.43
CA ILE A 87 -13.75 2.51 3.40
C ILE A 87 -13.55 3.65 2.40
N ARG A 88 -12.31 4.11 2.24
CA ARG A 88 -11.97 5.14 1.26
C ARG A 88 -11.74 4.49 -0.10
N LYS A 89 -12.45 4.96 -1.13
CA LYS A 89 -12.21 4.60 -2.53
C LYS A 89 -11.43 5.70 -3.22
N TYR A 90 -10.44 5.31 -4.03
CA TYR A 90 -9.78 6.18 -4.98
C TYR A 90 -9.79 5.51 -6.36
N GLU A 91 -10.23 6.24 -7.37
CA GLU A 91 -10.17 5.81 -8.77
C GLU A 91 -8.90 6.39 -9.39
N PHE A 92 -8.07 5.53 -10.00
CA PHE A 92 -6.90 6.01 -10.71
C PHE A 92 -7.37 6.85 -11.90
N LYS A 93 -6.87 8.08 -12.03
CA LYS A 93 -7.30 8.99 -13.09
C LYS A 93 -6.34 8.87 -14.27
N LYS A 94 -5.35 9.76 -14.33
CA LYS A 94 -4.35 9.85 -15.41
C LYS A 94 -2.92 9.75 -14.88
N GLU A 95 -2.77 9.43 -13.59
CA GLU A 95 -1.50 9.38 -12.92
C GLU A 95 -0.70 8.14 -13.32
N LEU A 96 -1.39 7.04 -13.65
CA LEU A 96 -0.77 5.80 -14.10
C LEU A 96 -0.31 5.90 -15.57
N LYS A 97 0.78 5.19 -15.89
CA LYS A 97 1.36 5.12 -17.23
C LYS A 97 1.91 3.74 -17.53
N LYS A 98 2.04 3.37 -18.80
CA LYS A 98 2.82 2.19 -19.18
C LYS A 98 4.22 2.23 -18.55
N GLY A 99 4.69 1.08 -18.08
CA GLY A 99 5.95 0.89 -17.37
C GLY A 99 5.82 1.06 -15.84
N LYS A 100 6.91 1.50 -15.20
CA LYS A 100 6.99 1.67 -13.74
C LYS A 100 6.06 2.76 -13.20
N ASN A 101 5.26 2.38 -12.21
CA ASN A 101 4.47 3.27 -11.36
C ASN A 101 4.77 3.00 -9.89
N THR A 102 4.47 3.97 -9.04
CA THR A 102 4.63 3.89 -7.59
C THR A 102 3.35 4.35 -6.91
N LEU A 103 2.86 3.51 -6.00
CA LEU A 103 1.91 3.87 -4.95
C LEU A 103 2.71 4.16 -3.68
N ALA A 104 2.49 5.33 -3.08
CA ALA A 104 3.16 5.77 -1.86
C ALA A 104 2.12 6.14 -0.81
N VAL A 105 2.25 5.57 0.39
CA VAL A 105 1.32 5.77 1.50
C VAL A 105 2.08 6.19 2.73
N ILE A 106 1.60 7.21 3.43
CA ILE A 106 2.03 7.53 4.79
C ILE A 106 0.86 7.26 5.70
N VAL A 107 1.12 6.55 6.79
CA VAL A 107 0.18 6.35 7.88
C VAL A 107 0.72 7.03 9.13
N ILE A 108 -0.13 7.80 9.79
CA ILE A 108 0.14 8.49 11.05
C ILE A 108 -0.71 7.79 12.11
N ASN A 109 -0.06 7.13 13.06
CA ASN A 109 -0.71 6.57 14.24
C ASN A 109 -0.54 7.55 15.40
N LYS A 110 -1.62 7.86 16.11
CA LYS A 110 -1.63 8.76 17.27
C LYS A 110 -1.44 8.01 18.59
N GLY A 111 -1.46 6.68 18.57
CA GLY A 111 -1.12 5.81 19.68
C GLY A 111 -1.99 4.55 19.71
N GLY A 112 -1.52 3.49 20.37
CA GLY A 112 -2.20 2.19 20.34
C GLY A 112 -1.95 1.43 19.03
N PRO A 113 -2.86 0.51 18.64
CA PRO A 113 -2.77 -0.21 17.38
C PRO A 113 -2.72 0.75 16.19
N GLY A 114 -1.98 0.39 15.14
CA GLY A 114 -1.83 1.21 13.95
C GLY A 114 -1.57 0.32 12.74
N GLY A 115 -2.14 0.70 11.60
CA GLY A 115 -2.14 -0.16 10.43
C GLY A 115 -2.76 0.48 9.22
N VAL A 116 -2.48 -0.09 8.06
CA VAL A 116 -3.22 0.19 6.83
C VAL A 116 -3.58 -1.12 6.14
N ILE A 117 -4.79 -1.17 5.59
CA ILE A 117 -5.26 -2.26 4.73
C ILE A 117 -5.74 -1.67 3.41
N MET A 118 -5.36 -2.30 2.30
CA MET A 118 -5.59 -1.82 0.95
C MET A 118 -5.88 -2.97 0.01
N LYS A 119 -6.89 -2.81 -0.85
CA LYS A 119 -7.12 -3.71 -1.98
C LYS A 119 -7.65 -2.95 -3.18
N GLY A 120 -7.37 -3.43 -4.37
CA GLY A 120 -7.78 -2.74 -5.59
C GLY A 120 -7.37 -3.50 -6.84
N SER A 121 -7.57 -2.89 -7.99
CA SER A 121 -7.09 -3.43 -9.26
C SER A 121 -6.85 -2.32 -10.29
N ILE A 122 -6.03 -2.63 -11.30
CA ILE A 122 -5.75 -1.79 -12.46
C ILE A 122 -6.03 -2.63 -13.70
N ARG A 123 -6.94 -2.18 -14.56
CA ARG A 123 -7.23 -2.81 -15.84
C ARG A 123 -6.43 -2.13 -16.95
N LEU A 124 -5.80 -2.94 -17.79
CA LEU A 124 -4.95 -2.50 -18.89
C LEU A 124 -5.65 -2.62 -20.25
N ALA A 125 -5.17 -1.86 -21.25
CA ALA A 125 -5.72 -1.85 -22.60
C ALA A 125 -5.63 -3.22 -23.31
N ASN A 126 -4.57 -3.98 -23.06
CA ASN A 126 -4.41 -5.37 -23.50
C ASN A 126 -5.37 -6.39 -22.84
N GLY A 127 -6.27 -5.94 -21.96
CA GLY A 127 -7.25 -6.78 -21.26
C GLY A 127 -6.76 -7.43 -19.97
N LYS A 128 -5.48 -7.26 -19.60
CA LYS A 128 -4.92 -7.74 -18.33
C LYS A 128 -5.44 -6.92 -17.15
N THR A 129 -5.60 -7.57 -16.00
CA THR A 129 -5.86 -6.91 -14.72
C THR A 129 -4.68 -7.12 -13.78
N ILE A 130 -4.29 -6.06 -13.09
CA ILE A 130 -3.27 -6.04 -12.05
C ILE A 130 -3.97 -5.81 -10.72
N ASP A 131 -4.13 -6.87 -9.93
CA ASP A 131 -4.63 -6.80 -8.56
C ASP A 131 -3.62 -6.13 -7.61
N LEU A 132 -4.16 -5.39 -6.65
CA LEU A 132 -3.41 -4.70 -5.62
C LEU A 132 -3.91 -5.20 -4.26
N ALA A 133 -2.99 -5.57 -3.39
CA ALA A 133 -3.27 -5.93 -2.00
C ALA A 133 -2.16 -5.40 -1.08
N SER A 134 -2.52 -5.00 0.14
CA SER A 134 -1.55 -4.74 1.21
C SER A 134 -1.06 -6.06 1.79
N ASN A 135 0.23 -6.34 1.60
CA ASN A 135 0.92 -7.53 2.08
C ASN A 135 2.43 -7.24 2.16
N GLU A 136 3.23 -8.29 2.34
CA GLU A 136 4.69 -8.22 2.53
C GLU A 136 5.46 -7.77 1.27
N GLN A 137 4.79 -7.61 0.12
CA GLN A 137 5.37 -7.04 -1.11
C GLN A 137 5.50 -5.51 -1.04
N TRP A 138 4.74 -4.85 -0.16
CA TRP A 138 4.96 -3.44 0.13
C TRP A 138 6.27 -3.28 0.85
N LYS A 139 7.05 -2.27 0.49
CA LYS A 139 8.19 -1.83 1.29
C LYS A 139 7.73 -0.84 2.33
N SER A 140 8.37 -0.84 3.49
CA SER A 140 8.06 0.06 4.58
C SER A 140 9.30 0.69 5.23
N LEU A 141 9.08 1.86 5.84
CA LEU A 141 10.04 2.54 6.69
C LEU A 141 9.30 3.25 7.82
N SER A 142 9.63 2.93 9.08
CA SER A 142 9.17 3.71 10.23
C SER A 142 10.17 4.83 10.54
N ALA A 143 9.71 6.07 10.50
CA ALA A 143 10.53 7.25 10.79
C ALA A 143 9.63 8.42 11.21
N PRO A 144 10.10 9.37 12.04
CA PRO A 144 9.29 10.53 12.43
C PRO A 144 9.02 11.49 11.27
N THR A 145 9.96 11.60 10.33
CA THR A 145 9.89 12.42 9.12
C THR A 145 10.66 11.76 7.98
N LEU A 146 10.37 12.17 6.75
CA LEU A 146 11.04 11.70 5.56
C LEU A 146 11.02 12.78 4.47
N ASN A 147 12.08 12.86 3.66
CA ASN A 147 12.17 13.85 2.59
C ASN A 147 11.05 13.68 1.55
N ALA A 148 10.52 14.77 0.99
CA ALA A 148 9.35 14.70 0.11
C ALA A 148 9.52 13.82 -1.15
N ASN A 149 10.75 13.52 -1.57
CA ASN A 149 11.02 12.73 -2.78
C ASN A 149 10.64 11.26 -2.63
N TRP A 150 10.45 10.74 -1.41
CA TRP A 150 10.06 9.34 -1.17
C TRP A 150 8.77 8.93 -1.87
N LYS A 151 7.94 9.87 -2.34
CA LYS A 151 6.67 9.61 -3.02
C LYS A 151 6.82 9.41 -4.54
N LYS A 152 7.97 9.79 -5.11
CA LYS A 152 8.21 9.82 -6.55
C LYS A 152 8.64 8.45 -7.09
N ILE A 153 8.43 8.22 -8.39
CA ILE A 153 8.81 6.98 -9.09
C ILE A 153 10.32 6.69 -9.01
N ALA A 154 11.13 7.76 -9.10
CA ALA A 154 12.60 7.69 -9.16
C ALA A 154 13.26 7.44 -7.79
N TYR A 155 12.50 7.47 -6.69
CA TYR A 155 13.06 7.23 -5.36
C TYR A 155 13.55 5.78 -5.24
N ASN A 156 14.77 5.62 -4.73
CA ASN A 156 15.36 4.31 -4.48
C ASN A 156 14.98 3.83 -3.06
N ASP A 157 14.05 2.87 -3.02
CA ASP A 157 13.58 2.22 -1.80
C ASP A 157 14.29 0.86 -1.53
N SER A 158 15.44 0.59 -2.14
CA SER A 158 16.16 -0.69 -1.97
C SER A 158 16.61 -0.97 -0.53
N SER A 159 16.83 0.07 0.28
CA SER A 159 17.19 -0.07 1.70
C SER A 159 15.98 -0.26 2.63
N TRP A 160 14.75 -0.12 2.12
CA TRP A 160 13.54 -0.31 2.92
C TRP A 160 13.27 -1.80 3.11
N LYS A 161 12.71 -2.16 4.26
CA LYS A 161 12.32 -3.53 4.56
C LYS A 161 10.95 -3.82 3.93
N SER A 162 10.58 -5.09 3.85
CA SER A 162 9.18 -5.46 3.61
C SER A 162 8.30 -4.96 4.75
N ALA A 163 7.07 -4.59 4.42
CA ALA A 163 6.03 -4.27 5.37
C ALA A 163 5.75 -5.49 6.25
N PHE A 164 5.58 -5.24 7.54
CA PHE A 164 5.21 -6.28 8.47
C PHE A 164 3.73 -6.61 8.32
N LYS A 165 3.41 -7.88 8.09
CA LYS A 165 2.05 -8.39 8.07
C LYS A 165 1.54 -8.54 9.50
N LEU A 166 0.65 -7.64 9.92
CA LEU A 166 0.03 -7.73 11.24
C LEU A 166 -0.97 -8.89 11.30
N GLY A 167 -1.78 -9.06 10.25
CA GLY A 167 -2.82 -10.09 10.16
C GLY A 167 -3.91 -9.71 9.15
N ASP A 168 -4.86 -10.61 8.93
CA ASP A 168 -5.96 -10.38 7.98
C ASP A 168 -7.01 -9.39 8.51
N ALA A 169 -8.06 -9.13 7.74
CA ALA A 169 -9.11 -8.19 8.10
C ALA A 169 -9.82 -8.50 9.44
N SER A 170 -9.77 -9.76 9.92
CA SER A 170 -10.35 -10.22 11.19
C SER A 170 -9.40 -10.06 12.39
N LEU A 171 -8.22 -9.47 12.20
CA LEU A 171 -7.29 -9.17 13.29
C LEU A 171 -7.88 -8.15 14.29
N LYS A 172 -7.70 -8.41 15.59
CA LYS A 172 -8.04 -7.44 16.66
C LYS A 172 -7.05 -6.24 16.66
N PRO A 173 -7.51 -5.01 16.91
CA PRO A 173 -8.86 -4.63 17.36
C PRO A 173 -9.86 -4.43 16.21
N TRP A 174 -9.41 -4.51 14.96
CA TRP A 174 -10.18 -4.14 13.77
C TRP A 174 -11.32 -5.12 13.43
N SER A 175 -11.27 -6.34 13.97
CA SER A 175 -12.26 -7.41 13.78
C SER A 175 -13.70 -7.02 14.11
N GLY A 176 -13.92 -5.98 14.93
CA GLY A 176 -15.26 -5.46 15.27
C GLY A 176 -15.93 -4.65 14.15
N MET A 177 -15.19 -4.33 13.08
CA MET A 177 -15.68 -3.54 11.95
C MET A 177 -16.14 -4.48 10.83
N SER A 178 -17.40 -4.93 10.90
CA SER A 178 -17.95 -5.92 9.96
C SER A 178 -17.79 -5.52 8.49
N ASP A 179 -17.92 -4.23 8.16
CA ASP A 179 -17.74 -3.73 6.80
C ASP A 179 -16.30 -3.94 6.28
N ALA A 180 -15.30 -3.72 7.14
CA ALA A 180 -13.91 -4.00 6.79
C ALA A 180 -13.64 -5.48 6.63
N VAL A 181 -14.16 -6.31 7.55
CA VAL A 181 -13.99 -7.77 7.50
C VAL A 181 -14.63 -8.34 6.24
N ASN A 182 -15.87 -7.96 5.94
CA ASN A 182 -16.58 -8.44 4.75
C ASN A 182 -15.92 -7.95 3.45
N PHE A 183 -15.35 -6.75 3.46
CA PHE A 183 -14.76 -6.18 2.27
C PHE A 183 -13.32 -6.70 2.05
N PHE A 184 -12.43 -6.61 3.03
CA PHE A 184 -11.02 -6.97 2.88
C PHE A 184 -10.70 -8.43 3.29
N GLY A 185 -11.67 -9.15 3.85
CA GLY A 185 -11.48 -10.53 4.32
C GLY A 185 -11.06 -11.49 3.21
N LEU A 186 -10.42 -12.58 3.64
CA LEU A 186 -9.94 -13.62 2.73
C LEU A 186 -11.13 -14.39 2.13
N PRO A 187 -11.03 -14.86 0.88
CA PRO A 187 -12.04 -15.74 0.29
C PRO A 187 -12.27 -16.96 1.17
N GLY A 188 -13.50 -17.14 1.68
CA GLY A 188 -13.87 -18.26 2.55
C GLY A 188 -13.74 -18.03 4.06
N GLY A 189 -13.36 -16.82 4.51
CA GLY A 189 -13.17 -16.47 5.93
C GLY A 189 -14.43 -16.23 6.77
N ASN A 190 -15.62 -16.36 6.17
CA ASN A 190 -16.89 -16.37 6.92
C ASN A 190 -17.39 -17.81 7.06
N LYS A 191 -16.90 -18.54 8.06
CA LYS A 191 -17.57 -19.72 8.62
C LYS A 191 -17.57 -19.65 10.14
#